data_AF-G7JQ87-F1
#
_entry.id   AF-G7JQ87-F1
#
_cell.length_a   1.000
_cell.length_b   1.000
_cell.length_c   1.000
_cell.angle_alpha   90.00
_cell.angle_beta   90.00
_cell.angle_gamma   90.00
#
_symmetry.space_group_name_H-M   'P 1'
#
loop_
_entity.id
_entity.type
_entity.pdbx_description
1 polymer ?
#
loop_
_entity_poly.entity_id
_entity_poly.type
_entity_poly.pdbx_seq_one_letter_code
_entity_poly.pdbx_strand_id
1 'polypeptide(L)'
;MGIMFIQRGGHGYHTIRVHGFLSLPLGTIVRLLATNSNEKQQQSESSPFLENIKHLYQTVQNLNSDDVWNNNVCKQMLLHPRNPCEALCAKLFLNVEPSSKVFVCDSCNRFTTFQNLHCTCGKPINKQPKNLDSDGQGNNAQNGVFVRENGSLFLVSDDLKIVTDSLLSSVQMLIESWYPDLTQLEEVTHNIGKNEILNLLKYALTSREPLTNTILATSSKSNKKDNPPSQFASAVRALPCPSNRSKMDIKVLQTKSQKKTIIAEANEDFVDFIFSFLTMPLGSIVKLLGPNSFAGCVGNLYKSVENLDPTSVLLNPGVAHQFGCLNQPLNISEGQPPHTRYYYGTGIPNKEYSCTHFGNYETREGMIEGGVISKSRGSIYRPKSLYQLYPRSVNGSEDVIGFVKRATLYGIGDDLNVKPLSANSLLSYLKVLSLPLDDLEVKVSIGEAEALSFLGAFLTSRFTLTSGLKRPFECA
;
A
#
# COMPACT_ATOMS: atom_id res chain seq x y z
N MET A 1 18.73 17.87 -16.62
CA MET A 1 18.56 16.41 -16.55
C MET A 1 19.74 15.86 -15.79
N GLY A 2 19.49 15.19 -14.66
CA GLY A 2 20.53 14.66 -13.78
C GLY A 2 20.68 13.15 -13.92
N ILE A 3 21.91 12.65 -13.93
CA ILE A 3 22.20 11.22 -13.73
C ILE A 3 22.76 11.07 -12.33
N MET A 4 22.17 10.19 -11.52
CA MET A 4 22.64 9.95 -10.17
C MET A 4 23.40 8.63 -10.10
N PHE A 5 24.65 8.72 -9.64
CA PHE A 5 25.44 7.56 -9.23
C PHE A 5 25.13 7.25 -7.77
N ILE A 6 24.61 6.05 -7.49
CA ILE A 6 24.39 5.62 -6.10
C ILE A 6 25.58 4.76 -5.67
N GLN A 7 26.56 5.39 -4.99
CA GLN A 7 27.69 4.71 -4.37
C GLN A 7 27.40 4.37 -2.91
N ARG A 8 27.79 3.18 -2.47
CA ARG A 8 27.67 2.77 -1.06
C ARG A 8 28.67 3.57 -0.21
N GLY A 9 28.16 4.43 0.67
CA GLY A 9 28.96 5.04 1.74
C GLY A 9 29.55 3.95 2.65
N GLY A 10 30.85 4.03 2.89
CA GLY A 10 31.55 3.16 3.83
C GLY A 10 31.02 3.36 5.25
N HIS A 11 30.71 2.26 5.91
CA HIS A 11 30.13 2.11 7.26
C HIS A 11 28.61 2.28 7.41
N GLY A 12 27.93 1.15 7.65
CA GLY A 12 26.80 1.07 8.57
C GLY A 12 25.46 1.64 8.10
N TYR A 13 24.67 0.79 7.43
CA TYR A 13 23.21 0.85 7.30
C TYR A 13 22.58 2.02 6.51
N HIS A 14 21.58 1.66 5.70
CA HIS A 14 20.70 2.50 4.88
C HIS A 14 21.18 2.86 3.46
N THR A 15 21.15 1.87 2.55
CA THR A 15 21.12 2.13 1.12
C THR A 15 19.76 2.71 0.72
N ILE A 16 19.73 3.81 -0.01
CA ILE A 16 18.52 4.32 -0.66
C ILE A 16 18.17 3.35 -1.78
N ARG A 17 17.08 2.60 -1.59
CA ARG A 17 16.58 1.66 -2.60
C ARG A 17 15.21 2.11 -3.04
N VAL A 18 15.17 2.96 -4.06
CA VAL A 18 13.93 3.50 -4.64
C VAL A 18 12.97 2.40 -5.10
N HIS A 19 13.47 1.20 -5.43
CA HIS A 19 12.65 0.01 -5.72
C HIS A 19 11.65 -0.33 -4.60
N GLY A 20 11.97 0.01 -3.34
CA GLY A 20 11.07 -0.19 -2.20
C GLY A 20 9.73 0.54 -2.34
N PHE A 21 9.63 1.59 -3.16
CA PHE A 21 8.37 2.29 -3.44
C PHE A 21 7.31 1.35 -4.00
N LEU A 22 7.69 0.33 -4.79
CA LEU A 22 6.75 -0.65 -5.36
C LEU A 22 6.02 -1.47 -4.28
N SER A 23 6.60 -1.61 -3.08
CA SER A 23 5.97 -2.32 -1.97
C SER A 23 4.96 -1.48 -1.18
N LEU A 24 4.94 -0.15 -1.36
CA LEU A 24 4.16 0.74 -0.51
C LEU A 24 2.68 0.72 -0.90
N PRO A 25 1.77 0.41 0.04
CA PRO A 25 0.34 0.61 -0.14
C PRO A 25 -0.02 2.08 -0.38
N LEU A 26 -1.06 2.35 -1.17
CA LEU A 26 -1.47 3.74 -1.47
C LEU A 26 -1.79 4.57 -0.22
N GLY A 27 -2.47 3.99 0.78
CA GLY A 27 -2.75 4.68 2.05
C GLY A 27 -1.48 5.05 2.82
N THR A 28 -0.44 4.22 2.71
CA THR A 28 0.88 4.51 3.29
C THR A 28 1.56 5.67 2.56
N ILE A 29 1.47 5.73 1.22
CA ILE A 29 2.01 6.84 0.43
C ILE A 29 1.35 8.16 0.83
N VAL A 30 0.01 8.21 0.92
CA VAL A 30 -0.72 9.41 1.35
C VAL A 30 -0.23 9.90 2.71
N ARG A 31 -0.12 8.99 3.69
CA ARG A 31 0.35 9.30 5.04
C ARG A 31 1.77 9.85 5.05
N LEU A 32 2.68 9.24 4.29
CA LEU A 32 4.06 9.71 4.17
C LEU A 32 4.14 11.11 3.57
N LEU A 33 3.42 11.36 2.48
CA LEU A 33 3.44 12.65 1.79
C LEU A 33 2.74 13.76 2.60
N ALA A 34 1.73 13.44 3.40
CA ALA A 34 1.09 14.39 4.31
C ALA A 34 2.07 14.94 5.36
N THR A 35 2.98 14.11 5.89
CA THR A 35 3.96 14.53 6.91
C THR A 35 5.06 15.47 6.40
N ASN A 36 5.25 15.58 5.08
CA ASN A 36 6.26 16.43 4.45
C ASN A 36 5.70 17.78 3.95
N SER A 37 4.41 18.03 4.17
CA SER A 37 3.73 19.23 3.69
C SER A 37 4.00 20.41 4.63
N ASN A 38 5.17 21.05 4.52
CA ASN A 38 5.31 22.43 4.99
C ASN A 38 4.31 23.29 4.22
N GLU A 39 3.44 24.01 4.92
CA GLU A 39 2.23 24.74 4.45
C GLU A 39 2.44 25.85 3.41
N LYS A 40 3.56 25.88 2.67
CA LYS A 40 3.84 26.88 1.64
C LYS A 40 4.41 26.27 0.38
N GLN A 41 3.59 25.56 -0.39
CA GLN A 41 3.79 25.50 -1.85
C GLN A 41 2.44 25.71 -2.53
N GLN A 42 2.44 26.72 -3.40
CA GLN A 42 1.35 27.13 -4.27
C GLN A 42 0.73 25.93 -5.00
N GLN A 43 -0.56 26.05 -5.31
CA GLN A 43 -1.32 25.19 -6.21
C GLN A 43 -0.62 25.07 -7.58
N SER A 44 0.41 24.23 -7.69
CA SER A 44 0.75 23.60 -8.97
C SER A 44 -0.21 22.44 -9.15
N GLU A 45 -0.78 22.32 -10.35
CA GLU A 45 -1.84 21.37 -10.67
C GLU A 45 -1.46 19.96 -10.21
N SER A 46 -2.08 19.48 -9.13
CA SER A 46 -1.78 18.17 -8.59
C SER A 46 -2.20 17.10 -9.59
N SER A 47 -1.35 16.07 -9.74
CA SER A 47 -1.68 14.91 -10.57
C SER A 47 -3.04 14.33 -10.13
N PRO A 48 -3.93 13.93 -11.06
CA PRO A 48 -5.20 13.30 -10.72
C PRO A 48 -5.04 12.12 -9.76
N PHE A 49 -3.99 11.30 -9.95
CA PHE A 49 -3.66 10.20 -9.05
C PHE A 49 -3.51 10.64 -7.59
N LEU A 50 -2.63 11.60 -7.29
CA LEU A 50 -2.40 12.08 -5.92
C LEU A 50 -3.65 12.74 -5.31
N GLU A 51 -4.46 13.41 -6.12
CA GLU A 51 -5.74 13.99 -5.68
C GLU A 51 -6.72 12.87 -5.28
N ASN A 52 -6.89 11.86 -6.13
CA ASN A 52 -7.83 10.76 -5.91
C ASN A 52 -7.46 9.90 -4.70
N ILE A 53 -6.19 9.53 -4.53
CA ILE A 53 -5.76 8.77 -3.34
C ILE A 53 -5.97 9.60 -2.06
N LYS A 54 -5.77 10.92 -2.12
CA LYS A 54 -5.96 11.81 -0.98
C LYS A 54 -7.44 11.96 -0.63
N HIS A 55 -8.31 12.15 -1.62
CA HIS A 55 -9.75 12.22 -1.40
C HIS A 55 -10.28 10.91 -0.82
N LEU A 56 -9.88 9.76 -1.38
CA LEU A 56 -10.26 8.45 -0.87
C LEU A 56 -9.82 8.25 0.59
N TYR A 57 -8.58 8.61 0.91
CA TYR A 57 -8.07 8.56 2.28
C TYR A 57 -8.87 9.48 3.23
N GLN A 58 -9.16 10.71 2.80
CA GLN A 58 -9.96 11.67 3.55
C GLN A 58 -11.40 11.20 3.76
N THR A 59 -12.01 10.56 2.77
CA THR A 59 -13.33 9.92 2.90
C THR A 59 -13.33 8.92 4.05
N VAL A 60 -12.33 8.02 4.10
CA VAL A 60 -12.19 7.05 5.20
C VAL A 60 -11.96 7.76 6.54
N GLN A 61 -11.14 8.82 6.58
CA GLN A 61 -10.93 9.60 7.81
C GLN A 61 -12.22 10.24 8.33
N ASN A 62 -13.04 10.78 7.44
CA ASN A 62 -14.24 11.56 7.77
C ASN A 62 -15.47 10.69 8.06
N LEU A 63 -15.47 9.43 7.64
CA LEU A 63 -16.48 8.44 8.00
C LEU A 63 -16.34 8.06 9.49
N ASN A 64 -17.02 8.84 10.33
CA ASN A 64 -16.96 8.75 11.81
C ASN A 64 -18.16 8.05 12.44
N SER A 65 -19.18 7.70 11.66
CA SER A 65 -20.30 6.92 12.21
C SER A 65 -19.85 5.49 12.45
N ASP A 66 -19.91 5.04 13.71
CA ASP A 66 -19.71 3.64 14.09
C ASP A 66 -20.71 2.70 13.39
N ASP A 67 -21.78 3.26 12.82
CA ASP A 67 -22.74 2.51 12.00
C ASP A 67 -22.26 2.18 10.60
N VAL A 68 -21.14 2.75 10.14
CA VAL A 68 -20.59 2.45 8.81
C VAL A 68 -19.61 1.28 8.85
N TRP A 69 -18.85 1.12 9.92
CA TRP A 69 -17.74 0.15 9.97
C TRP A 69 -18.19 -1.19 10.54
N ASN A 70 -17.69 -2.29 9.98
CA ASN A 70 -17.95 -3.63 10.53
C ASN A 70 -17.40 -3.78 11.96
N ASN A 71 -16.24 -3.19 12.23
CA ASN A 71 -15.69 -3.07 13.58
C ASN A 71 -14.73 -1.87 13.67
N ASN A 72 -14.29 -1.59 14.90
CA ASN A 72 -13.39 -0.48 15.24
C ASN A 72 -12.00 -0.56 14.59
N VAL A 73 -11.57 -1.73 14.10
CA VAL A 73 -10.27 -1.94 13.47
C VAL A 73 -10.31 -1.67 11.96
N CYS A 74 -11.44 -1.89 11.27
CA CYS A 74 -11.57 -1.72 9.81
C CYS A 74 -11.07 -0.35 9.31
N LYS A 75 -11.49 0.73 9.97
CA LYS A 75 -11.04 2.09 9.64
C LYS A 75 -9.52 2.23 9.78
N GLN A 76 -8.95 1.69 10.86
CA GLN A 76 -7.52 1.76 11.11
C GLN A 76 -6.71 0.95 10.09
N MET A 77 -7.24 -0.19 9.62
CA MET A 77 -6.61 -0.98 8.57
C MET A 77 -6.47 -0.20 7.25
N LEU A 78 -7.47 0.60 6.90
CA LEU A 78 -7.45 1.42 5.68
C LEU A 78 -6.56 2.67 5.81
N LEU A 79 -6.49 3.27 7.02
CA LEU A 79 -5.65 4.44 7.30
C LEU A 79 -4.18 4.09 7.54
N HIS A 80 -3.92 2.87 8.01
CA HIS A 80 -2.59 2.32 8.31
C HIS A 80 -2.44 0.93 7.67
N PRO A 81 -2.49 0.83 6.33
CA PRO A 81 -2.34 -0.44 5.64
C PRO A 81 -0.94 -0.99 5.85
N ARG A 82 -0.85 -2.31 6.03
CA ARG A 82 0.42 -3.01 6.21
C ARG A 82 1.11 -3.25 4.88
N ASN A 83 2.43 -3.11 4.86
CA ASN A 83 3.28 -3.43 3.73
C ASN A 83 3.44 -4.97 3.65
N PRO A 84 3.02 -5.63 2.55
CA PRO A 84 3.18 -7.08 2.41
C PRO A 84 4.66 -7.53 2.42
N CYS A 85 5.58 -6.63 2.11
CA CYS A 85 7.02 -6.85 2.13
C CYS A 85 7.71 -6.30 3.40
N GLU A 86 6.97 -6.05 4.50
CA GLU A 86 7.48 -5.45 5.75
C GLU A 86 8.82 -6.06 6.21
N ALA A 87 8.93 -7.39 6.26
CA ALA A 87 10.14 -8.08 6.73
C ALA A 87 11.38 -7.77 5.87
N LEU A 88 11.19 -7.54 4.57
CA LEU A 88 12.25 -7.11 3.65
C LEU A 88 12.51 -5.62 3.86
N CYS A 89 11.45 -4.81 3.92
CA CYS A 89 11.54 -3.36 4.03
C CYS A 89 12.04 -2.82 5.38
N ALA A 90 12.11 -3.65 6.43
CA ALA A 90 12.51 -3.25 7.78
C ALA A 90 13.92 -2.62 7.89
N LYS A 91 14.80 -2.86 6.90
CA LYS A 91 16.16 -2.27 6.83
C LYS A 91 16.26 -1.05 5.89
N LEU A 92 15.17 -0.65 5.22
CA LEU A 92 15.16 0.51 4.32
C LEU A 92 15.22 1.83 5.11
N PHE A 93 15.76 2.88 4.48
CA PHE A 93 15.84 4.22 5.05
C PHE A 93 14.45 4.77 5.42
N LEU A 94 13.46 4.55 4.55
CA LEU A 94 12.06 4.74 4.89
C LEU A 94 11.54 3.46 5.57
N ASN A 95 11.87 3.27 6.84
CA ASN A 95 11.10 2.31 7.64
C ASN A 95 9.78 2.97 8.05
N VAL A 96 8.68 2.51 7.47
CA VAL A 96 7.36 3.15 7.57
C VAL A 96 6.47 2.49 8.64
N GLU A 97 6.91 1.37 9.21
CA GLU A 97 6.11 0.52 10.09
C GLU A 97 6.80 0.28 11.42
N PRO A 98 6.20 0.69 12.56
CA PRO A 98 6.66 0.25 13.86
C PRO A 98 6.44 -1.26 14.00
N SER A 99 7.30 -1.94 14.75
CA SER A 99 7.14 -3.36 15.04
C SER A 99 5.72 -3.63 15.55
N SER A 100 4.98 -4.45 14.81
CA SER A 100 3.59 -4.78 15.15
C SER A 100 3.54 -5.40 16.55
N LYS A 101 2.95 -4.69 17.52
CA LYS A 101 2.69 -5.23 18.86
C LYS A 101 1.73 -6.40 18.73
N VAL A 102 2.02 -7.49 19.45
CA VAL A 102 1.14 -8.66 19.49
C VAL A 102 0.32 -8.63 20.76
N PHE A 103 -0.98 -8.86 20.63
CA PHE A 103 -1.93 -8.97 21.72
C PHE A 103 -2.46 -10.40 21.79
N VAL A 104 -2.54 -10.97 22.99
CA VAL A 104 -2.92 -12.37 23.22
C VAL A 104 -4.12 -12.45 24.16
N CYS A 105 -5.02 -13.40 23.89
CA CYS A 105 -6.11 -13.75 24.78
C CYS A 105 -5.83 -15.06 25.50
N ASP A 106 -5.70 -14.99 26.83
CA ASP A 106 -5.37 -16.11 27.71
C ASP A 106 -6.42 -17.23 27.69
N SER A 107 -7.67 -16.92 27.34
CA SER A 107 -8.78 -17.89 27.40
C SER A 107 -8.96 -18.70 26.12
N CYS A 108 -8.63 -18.13 24.94
CA CYS A 108 -8.90 -18.74 23.64
C CYS A 108 -7.60 -19.15 22.87
N ASN A 109 -6.41 -18.95 23.45
CA ASN A 109 -5.11 -19.14 22.77
C ASN A 109 -5.09 -18.44 21.39
N ARG A 110 -5.66 -17.25 21.34
CA ARG A 110 -5.77 -16.43 20.14
C ARG A 110 -4.88 -15.22 20.24
N PHE A 111 -4.37 -14.75 19.12
CA PHE A 111 -3.59 -13.52 19.06
C PHE A 111 -4.00 -12.62 17.90
N THR A 112 -3.66 -11.34 18.00
CA THR A 112 -3.88 -10.32 16.98
C THR A 112 -2.77 -9.28 17.02
N THR A 113 -2.54 -8.59 15.91
CA THR A 113 -1.68 -7.39 15.85
C THR A 113 -2.48 -6.10 15.96
N PHE A 114 -3.81 -6.21 16.07
CA PHE A 114 -4.71 -5.06 16.16
C PHE A 114 -5.13 -4.81 17.60
N GLN A 115 -4.94 -3.57 18.05
CA GLN A 115 -5.40 -3.14 19.36
C GLN A 115 -6.92 -3.06 19.40
N ASN A 116 -7.52 -3.32 20.57
CA ASN A 116 -8.96 -3.20 20.83
C ASN A 116 -9.87 -4.12 20.00
N LEU A 117 -9.32 -5.20 19.42
CA LEU A 117 -10.11 -6.26 18.79
C LEU A 117 -10.70 -7.17 19.89
N HIS A 118 -11.98 -7.53 19.78
CA HIS A 118 -12.60 -8.49 20.69
C HIS A 118 -12.23 -9.94 20.31
N CYS A 119 -11.86 -10.80 21.28
CA CYS A 119 -11.73 -12.24 20.98
C CYS A 119 -13.13 -12.82 20.75
N THR A 120 -13.20 -13.87 19.95
CA THR A 120 -14.37 -14.73 19.73
C THR A 120 -14.95 -15.31 21.03
N CYS A 121 -14.16 -15.37 22.11
CA CYS A 121 -14.63 -15.76 23.44
C CYS A 121 -15.32 -14.62 24.23
N GLY A 122 -15.51 -13.44 23.63
CA GLY A 122 -16.14 -12.28 24.26
C GLY A 122 -15.23 -11.48 25.21
N LYS A 123 -14.04 -12.00 25.55
CA LYS A 123 -13.07 -11.29 26.41
C LYS A 123 -12.22 -10.30 25.61
N PRO A 124 -11.83 -9.16 26.20
CA PRO A 124 -10.94 -8.20 25.56
C PRO A 124 -9.53 -8.77 25.41
N ILE A 125 -8.83 -8.38 24.33
CA ILE A 125 -7.45 -8.81 24.06
C ILE A 125 -6.49 -7.69 24.45
N ASN A 126 -6.18 -7.59 25.75
CA ASN A 126 -5.39 -6.48 26.29
C ASN A 126 -3.97 -6.87 26.71
N LYS A 127 -3.65 -8.18 26.73
CA LYS A 127 -2.35 -8.66 27.21
C LYS A 127 -1.31 -8.57 26.10
N GLN A 128 -0.24 -7.83 26.36
CA GLN A 128 0.88 -7.66 25.45
C GLN A 128 2.10 -8.42 26.00
N PRO A 129 2.37 -9.66 25.55
CA PRO A 129 3.53 -10.41 25.99
C PRO A 129 4.84 -9.82 25.48
N LYS A 130 5.93 -10.09 26.22
CA LYS A 130 7.29 -9.79 25.74
C LYS A 130 7.61 -10.71 24.54
N ASN A 131 7.95 -10.11 23.40
CA ASN A 131 8.36 -10.86 22.21
C ASN A 131 9.85 -11.23 22.32
N LEU A 132 10.13 -12.53 22.48
CA LEU A 132 11.50 -13.03 22.61
C LEU A 132 12.26 -13.04 21.27
N ASP A 133 11.56 -12.99 20.14
CA ASP A 133 12.18 -12.97 18.82
C ASP A 133 12.71 -11.56 18.47
N SER A 134 12.22 -10.51 19.15
CA SER A 134 12.66 -9.13 18.96
C SER A 134 14.03 -8.84 19.58
N ASP A 135 14.41 -9.56 20.65
CA ASP A 135 15.66 -9.35 21.39
C ASP A 135 16.86 -10.12 20.79
N GLY A 136 16.64 -11.01 19.81
CA GLY A 136 17.66 -11.92 19.27
C GLY A 136 17.93 -11.83 17.77
N GLN A 137 17.23 -10.95 17.02
CA GLN A 137 17.46 -10.80 15.58
C GLN A 137 18.67 -9.89 15.29
N GLY A 138 19.87 -10.43 15.53
CA GLY A 138 20.98 -10.19 14.61
C GLY A 138 20.58 -10.73 13.24
N ASN A 139 19.87 -9.92 12.46
CA ASN A 139 19.28 -10.33 11.19
C ASN A 139 20.38 -10.65 10.17
N ASN A 140 20.75 -11.94 10.10
CA ASN A 140 21.52 -12.61 9.05
C ASN A 140 20.85 -12.55 7.66
N ALA A 141 20.26 -11.42 7.28
CA ALA A 141 20.16 -11.09 5.86
C ALA A 141 21.56 -10.61 5.45
N GLN A 142 22.43 -11.59 5.18
CA GLN A 142 23.73 -11.42 4.50
C GLN A 142 23.55 -11.16 2.99
N ASN A 143 22.32 -10.93 2.53
CA ASN A 143 22.00 -10.64 1.15
C ASN A 143 21.13 -9.38 1.10
N GLY A 144 21.53 -8.46 0.21
CA GLY A 144 20.86 -7.19 0.02
C GLY A 144 19.37 -7.38 -0.23
N VAL A 145 18.57 -6.58 0.48
CA VAL A 145 17.12 -6.72 0.66
C VAL A 145 16.27 -6.87 -0.62
N PHE A 146 16.76 -6.47 -1.79
CA PHE A 146 16.09 -6.70 -3.09
C PHE A 146 17.05 -6.90 -4.28
N VAL A 147 18.36 -6.85 -4.05
CA VAL A 147 19.38 -7.08 -5.09
C VAL A 147 20.58 -7.73 -4.40
N ARG A 148 21.15 -8.76 -5.04
CA ARG A 148 22.26 -9.56 -4.50
C ARG A 148 23.43 -8.66 -4.09
N GLU A 149 24.03 -8.98 -2.94
CA GLU A 149 25.05 -8.17 -2.29
C GLU A 149 26.45 -8.35 -2.91
N ASN A 150 26.56 -8.23 -4.24
CA ASN A 150 27.81 -8.48 -4.95
C ASN A 150 28.68 -7.21 -5.13
N GLY A 151 28.42 -6.14 -4.38
CA GLY A 151 29.17 -4.88 -4.53
C GLY A 151 28.86 -4.10 -5.81
N SER A 152 27.81 -4.46 -6.54
CA SER A 152 27.38 -3.78 -7.77
C SER A 152 26.94 -2.35 -7.48
N LEU A 153 27.55 -1.39 -8.17
CA LEU A 153 27.06 -0.03 -8.28
C LEU A 153 25.82 -0.01 -9.19
N PHE A 154 24.92 0.94 -8.96
CA PHE A 154 23.75 1.14 -9.82
C PHE A 154 23.77 2.54 -10.38
N LEU A 155 23.44 2.63 -11.66
CA LEU A 155 23.20 3.88 -12.33
C LEU A 155 21.69 4.15 -12.33
N VAL A 156 21.30 5.34 -11.89
CA VAL A 156 19.90 5.75 -11.85
C VAL A 156 19.73 7.00 -12.71
N SER A 157 18.92 6.87 -13.76
CA SER A 157 18.55 7.99 -14.63
C SER A 157 17.54 8.90 -13.94
N ASP A 158 17.40 10.13 -14.46
CA ASP A 158 16.40 11.10 -13.98
C ASP A 158 15.00 10.50 -13.95
N ASP A 159 14.65 9.67 -14.95
CA ASP A 159 13.36 8.99 -15.05
C ASP A 159 13.26 7.68 -14.25
N LEU A 160 14.15 7.47 -13.27
CA LEU A 160 14.25 6.30 -12.36
C LEU A 160 14.41 4.94 -13.05
N LYS A 161 15.01 4.89 -14.24
CA LYS A 161 15.54 3.64 -14.77
C LYS A 161 16.81 3.31 -14.00
N ILE A 162 16.89 2.06 -13.59
CA ILE A 162 18.01 1.50 -12.84
C ILE A 162 18.66 0.41 -13.69
N VAL A 163 19.95 0.56 -13.89
CA VAL A 163 20.80 -0.43 -14.54
C VAL A 163 22.01 -0.73 -13.64
N THR A 164 22.57 -1.92 -13.78
CA THR A 164 23.85 -2.25 -13.16
C THR A 164 24.92 -1.36 -13.75
N ASP A 165 25.74 -0.75 -12.90
CA ASP A 165 26.82 0.11 -13.35
C ASP A 165 27.90 -0.70 -14.07
N SER A 166 28.25 -0.22 -15.25
CA SER A 166 29.40 -0.64 -16.03
C SER A 166 29.79 0.54 -16.92
N LEU A 167 31.05 0.62 -17.37
CA LEU A 167 31.49 1.66 -18.31
C LEU A 167 30.58 1.74 -19.55
N LEU A 168 30.19 0.59 -20.10
CA LEU A 168 29.30 0.50 -21.25
C LEU A 168 27.89 0.99 -20.93
N SER A 169 27.33 0.59 -19.78
CA SER A 169 26.00 1.02 -19.33
C SER A 169 25.95 2.53 -19.07
N SER A 170 27.00 3.09 -18.47
CA SER A 170 27.14 4.52 -18.21
C SER A 170 27.23 5.33 -19.50
N VAL A 171 28.05 4.90 -20.47
CA VAL A 171 28.14 5.54 -21.79
C VAL A 171 26.83 5.40 -22.57
N GLN A 172 26.21 4.22 -22.57
CA GLN A 172 24.92 4.00 -23.24
C GLN A 172 23.82 4.91 -22.68
N MET A 173 23.71 5.03 -21.35
CA MET A 173 22.73 5.93 -20.73
C MET A 173 22.98 7.41 -21.06
N LEU A 174 24.24 7.84 -21.16
CA LEU A 174 24.59 9.20 -21.56
C LEU A 174 24.19 9.48 -23.02
N ILE A 175 24.40 8.52 -23.92
CA ILE A 175 23.99 8.60 -25.33
C ILE A 175 22.47 8.63 -25.45
N GLU A 176 21.76 7.74 -24.74
CA GLU A 176 20.29 7.69 -24.73
C GLU A 176 19.65 8.95 -24.13
N SER A 177 20.34 9.63 -23.23
CA SER A 177 19.89 10.90 -22.62
C SER A 177 20.10 12.12 -23.54
N TRP A 178 20.48 11.92 -24.81
CA TRP A 178 20.66 12.95 -25.85
C TRP A 178 21.67 14.05 -25.46
N TYR A 179 22.80 13.68 -24.84
CA TYR A 179 23.91 14.61 -24.61
C TYR A 179 25.02 14.39 -25.65
N PRO A 180 25.10 15.25 -26.70
CA PRO A 180 26.13 15.13 -27.73
C PRO A 180 27.52 15.59 -27.26
N ASP A 181 27.61 16.33 -26.15
CA ASP A 181 28.86 16.90 -25.64
C ASP A 181 29.02 16.59 -24.14
N LEU A 182 29.91 15.64 -23.83
CA LEU A 182 30.20 15.20 -22.46
C LEU A 182 31.11 16.17 -21.68
N THR A 183 31.67 17.19 -22.34
CA THR A 183 32.58 18.14 -21.70
C THR A 183 31.89 19.09 -20.72
N GLN A 184 30.55 19.14 -20.75
CA GLN A 184 29.72 20.01 -19.89
C GLN A 184 29.13 19.29 -18.68
N LEU A 185 29.53 18.03 -18.42
CA LEU A 185 29.05 17.29 -17.27
C LEU A 185 29.75 17.74 -15.98
N GLU A 186 28.95 18.06 -14.96
CA GLU A 186 29.43 18.37 -13.61
C GLU A 186 29.11 17.20 -12.67
N GLU A 187 30.11 16.76 -11.91
CA GLU A 187 29.92 15.78 -10.85
C GLU A 187 29.47 16.47 -9.56
N VAL A 188 28.27 16.15 -9.09
CA VAL A 188 27.70 16.70 -7.86
C VAL A 188 27.41 15.58 -6.87
N THR A 189 28.01 15.67 -5.68
CA THR A 189 27.70 14.77 -4.56
C THR A 189 26.61 15.38 -3.68
N HIS A 190 25.54 14.64 -3.42
CA HIS A 190 24.41 15.11 -2.60
C HIS A 190 24.06 14.11 -1.50
N ASN A 191 23.84 14.62 -0.29
CA ASN A 191 23.35 13.82 0.83
C ASN A 191 21.83 13.71 0.76
N ILE A 192 21.31 12.49 0.67
CA ILE A 192 19.87 12.24 0.61
C ILE A 192 19.37 11.86 2.00
N GLY A 193 18.55 12.73 2.58
CA GLY A 193 17.84 12.50 3.84
C GLY A 193 16.37 12.09 3.62
N LYS A 194 15.61 12.06 4.70
CA LYS A 194 14.20 11.63 4.69
C LYS A 194 13.34 12.50 3.78
N ASN A 195 13.52 13.81 3.82
CA ASN A 195 12.71 14.74 3.04
C ASN A 195 12.99 14.59 1.54
N GLU A 196 14.25 14.38 1.17
CA GLU A 196 14.67 14.11 -0.21
C GLU A 196 14.02 12.81 -0.71
N ILE A 197 14.01 11.73 0.07
CA ILE A 197 13.34 10.48 -0.36
C ILE A 197 11.82 10.65 -0.47
N LEU A 198 11.19 11.42 0.42
CA LEU A 198 9.76 11.71 0.32
C LEU A 198 9.42 12.57 -0.90
N ASN A 199 10.26 13.55 -1.23
CA ASN A 199 10.16 14.32 -2.47
C ASN A 199 10.38 13.42 -3.68
N LEU A 200 11.35 12.51 -3.61
CA LEU A 200 11.61 11.55 -4.67
C LEU A 200 10.42 10.62 -4.89
N LEU A 201 9.77 10.15 -3.82
CA LEU A 201 8.53 9.38 -3.90
C LEU A 201 7.41 10.21 -4.55
N LYS A 202 7.21 11.46 -4.11
CA LYS A 202 6.22 12.36 -4.70
C LYS A 202 6.45 12.53 -6.20
N TYR A 203 7.66 12.90 -6.60
CA TYR A 203 7.98 13.14 -8.00
C TYR A 203 8.06 11.86 -8.82
N ALA A 204 8.38 10.70 -8.24
CA ALA A 204 8.27 9.42 -8.93
C ALA A 204 6.83 9.13 -9.38
N LEU A 205 5.84 9.65 -8.64
CA LEU A 205 4.42 9.48 -8.96
C LEU A 205 3.91 10.54 -9.95
N THR A 206 4.55 11.72 -10.03
CA THR A 206 3.98 12.90 -10.73
C THR A 206 4.87 13.53 -11.79
N SER A 207 6.18 13.26 -11.81
CA SER A 207 7.16 13.87 -12.72
C SER A 207 7.88 12.81 -13.56
N ARG A 208 8.42 13.25 -14.69
CA ARG A 208 9.34 12.49 -15.55
C ARG A 208 10.80 12.71 -15.20
N GLU A 209 11.09 13.69 -14.35
CA GLU A 209 12.45 14.08 -13.91
C GLU A 209 12.58 14.10 -12.38
N PRO A 210 12.16 13.03 -11.66
CA PRO A 210 12.14 13.03 -10.21
C PRO A 210 13.48 13.29 -9.53
N LEU A 211 14.63 12.94 -10.11
CA LEU A 211 15.92 13.27 -9.51
C LEU A 211 16.21 14.77 -9.60
N THR A 212 16.02 15.37 -10.78
CA THR A 212 16.15 16.83 -10.97
C THR A 212 15.18 17.58 -10.04
N ASN A 213 13.91 17.19 -9.99
CA ASN A 213 12.92 17.82 -9.12
C ASN A 213 13.23 17.66 -7.62
N THR A 214 13.96 16.61 -7.23
CA THR A 214 14.32 16.36 -5.83
C THR A 214 15.62 17.05 -5.43
N ILE A 215 16.66 16.93 -6.25
CA ILE A 215 18.04 17.30 -5.92
C ILE A 215 18.36 18.74 -6.36
N LEU A 216 17.81 19.20 -7.49
CA LEU A 216 18.15 20.51 -8.08
C LEU A 216 17.11 21.61 -7.78
N ALA A 217 15.86 21.25 -7.46
CA ALA A 217 14.85 22.24 -7.08
C ALA A 217 15.12 22.87 -5.70
N THR A 218 15.94 22.25 -4.85
CA THR A 218 16.35 22.78 -3.54
C THR A 218 17.44 23.86 -3.65
N SER A 219 18.18 23.93 -4.77
CA SER A 219 19.27 24.90 -4.99
C SER A 219 18.87 26.13 -5.82
N SER A 220 17.72 26.10 -6.49
CA SER A 220 17.36 27.09 -7.50
C SER A 220 15.94 27.65 -7.30
N LYS A 221 15.82 28.87 -6.73
CA LYS A 221 14.62 29.71 -6.93
C LYS A 221 14.61 30.19 -8.39
N SER A 222 14.26 29.32 -9.33
CA SER A 222 14.04 29.73 -10.72
C SER A 222 12.61 29.44 -11.12
N ASN A 223 11.89 30.52 -11.44
CA ASN A 223 10.54 30.51 -11.99
C ASN A 223 10.55 29.93 -13.41
N LYS A 224 10.68 28.61 -13.57
CA LYS A 224 10.32 27.96 -14.82
C LYS A 224 8.83 27.62 -14.75
N LYS A 225 8.05 28.27 -15.63
CA LYS A 225 6.68 27.86 -15.93
C LYS A 225 6.73 26.40 -16.35
N ASP A 226 6.13 25.54 -15.53
CA ASP A 226 5.88 24.15 -15.89
C ASP A 226 5.03 24.14 -17.17
N ASN A 227 5.60 23.67 -18.27
CA ASN A 227 4.78 23.25 -19.39
C ASN A 227 3.98 22.03 -18.92
N PRO A 228 2.67 21.98 -19.17
CA PRO A 228 1.86 20.85 -18.74
C PRO A 228 2.43 19.57 -19.36
N PRO A 229 2.43 18.44 -18.61
CA PRO A 229 2.71 17.15 -19.23
C PRO A 229 1.75 17.00 -20.41
N SER A 230 2.31 16.74 -21.59
CA SER A 230 1.55 16.49 -22.80
C SER A 230 0.44 15.47 -22.52
N GLN A 231 -0.73 15.71 -23.10
CA GLN A 231 -1.93 14.89 -22.94
C GLN A 231 -1.60 13.40 -23.09
N PHE A 232 -1.82 12.62 -22.02
CA PHE A 232 -1.92 11.17 -22.10
C PHE A 232 -3.27 10.73 -21.53
N ALA A 233 -4.28 10.80 -22.38
CA ALA A 233 -5.39 9.87 -22.33
C ALA A 233 -5.09 8.76 -23.36
N SER A 234 -4.14 7.89 -23.06
CA SER A 234 -4.20 6.56 -23.66
C SER A 234 -5.07 5.75 -22.71
N ALA A 235 -6.30 5.44 -23.13
CA ALA A 235 -7.17 4.55 -22.39
C ALA A 235 -6.34 3.32 -22.00
N VAL A 236 -6.20 3.07 -20.70
CA VAL A 236 -5.53 1.86 -20.20
C VAL A 236 -6.28 0.69 -20.81
N ARG A 237 -5.67 0.02 -21.80
CA ARG A 237 -6.24 -1.19 -22.40
C ARG A 237 -6.08 -2.31 -21.39
N ALA A 238 -7.05 -2.43 -20.50
CA ALA A 238 -7.22 -3.61 -19.67
C ALA A 238 -7.37 -4.82 -20.58
N LEU A 239 -6.47 -5.81 -20.47
CA LEU A 239 -6.68 -7.11 -21.11
C LEU A 239 -7.67 -7.90 -20.24
N PRO A 240 -8.88 -8.25 -20.73
CA PRO A 240 -9.82 -9.06 -19.97
C PRO A 240 -9.35 -10.52 -19.96
N CYS A 241 -9.28 -11.13 -18.77
CA CYS A 241 -9.28 -12.57 -18.62
C CYS A 241 -10.72 -13.03 -18.34
N PRO A 242 -11.28 -14.03 -19.05
CA PRO A 242 -12.60 -14.54 -18.75
C PRO A 242 -12.54 -15.38 -17.47
N SER A 243 -12.91 -14.77 -16.34
CA SER A 243 -13.10 -15.48 -15.09
C SER A 243 -14.55 -15.31 -14.59
N ASN A 244 -15.20 -16.41 -14.19
CA ASN A 244 -16.56 -16.41 -13.60
C ASN A 244 -16.52 -15.90 -12.15
N ARG A 245 -16.14 -14.63 -11.96
CA ARG A 245 -15.94 -14.00 -10.64
C ARG A 245 -17.13 -13.13 -10.22
N SER A 246 -17.17 -12.80 -8.93
CA SER A 246 -18.19 -11.94 -8.30
C SER A 246 -18.32 -10.63 -9.06
N LYS A 247 -19.50 -10.38 -9.64
CA LYS A 247 -19.87 -9.10 -10.21
C LYS A 247 -20.56 -8.25 -9.16
N MET A 248 -20.31 -6.95 -9.18
CA MET A 248 -21.02 -5.98 -8.33
C MET A 248 -22.01 -5.21 -9.17
N ASP A 249 -23.28 -5.25 -8.82
CA ASP A 249 -24.29 -4.41 -9.47
C ASP A 249 -24.42 -3.08 -8.74
N ILE A 250 -24.26 -1.99 -9.48
CA ILE A 250 -24.44 -0.63 -8.99
C ILE A 250 -25.46 0.12 -9.84
N LYS A 251 -26.06 1.15 -9.27
CA LYS A 251 -26.94 2.09 -9.95
C LYS A 251 -26.24 3.42 -10.10
N VAL A 252 -26.21 3.95 -11.31
CA VAL A 252 -25.50 5.19 -11.61
C VAL A 252 -26.49 6.21 -12.13
N LEU A 253 -26.49 7.40 -11.55
CA LEU A 253 -27.23 8.54 -12.05
C LEU A 253 -26.30 9.38 -12.94
N GLN A 254 -26.69 9.59 -14.20
CA GLN A 254 -25.89 10.32 -15.18
C GLN A 254 -26.66 11.47 -15.82
N THR A 255 -25.94 12.55 -16.12
CA THR A 255 -26.50 13.66 -16.90
C THR A 255 -26.71 13.24 -18.36
N LYS A 256 -27.91 13.46 -18.89
CA LYS A 256 -28.23 13.12 -20.30
C LYS A 256 -27.34 13.84 -21.31
N SER A 257 -26.98 15.09 -21.06
CA SER A 257 -26.24 15.94 -22.00
C SER A 257 -24.74 15.65 -22.06
N GLN A 258 -24.11 15.25 -20.96
CA GLN A 258 -22.66 15.07 -20.88
C GLN A 258 -22.23 13.63 -20.57
N LYS A 259 -23.17 12.70 -20.37
CA LYS A 259 -22.93 11.34 -19.84
C LYS A 259 -22.03 11.39 -18.59
N LYS A 260 -22.15 12.45 -17.78
CA LYS A 260 -21.35 12.65 -16.56
C LYS A 260 -22.04 11.93 -15.41
N THR A 261 -21.30 11.09 -14.69
CA THR A 261 -21.80 10.44 -13.48
C THR A 261 -21.89 11.47 -12.36
N ILE A 262 -23.08 11.60 -11.80
CA ILE A 262 -23.34 12.46 -10.66
C ILE A 262 -23.07 11.67 -9.37
N ILE A 263 -23.67 10.49 -9.29
CA ILE A 263 -23.61 9.63 -8.12
C ILE A 263 -23.75 8.17 -8.55
N ALA A 264 -23.02 7.29 -7.88
CA ALA A 264 -23.25 5.86 -7.90
C ALA A 264 -23.88 5.45 -6.56
N GLU A 265 -25.05 4.82 -6.61
CA GLU A 265 -25.63 4.07 -5.50
C GLU A 265 -25.11 2.63 -5.58
N ALA A 266 -24.50 2.17 -4.49
CA ALA A 266 -23.91 0.83 -4.43
C ALA A 266 -24.04 0.21 -3.04
N ASN A 267 -23.89 -1.11 -3.00
CA ASN A 267 -23.84 -1.86 -1.76
C ASN A 267 -22.43 -1.82 -1.14
N GLU A 268 -22.29 -2.50 -0.01
CA GLU A 268 -21.03 -2.68 0.73
C GLU A 268 -19.86 -3.23 -0.10
N ASP A 269 -20.10 -4.09 -1.08
CA ASP A 269 -19.04 -4.79 -1.82
C ASP A 269 -18.27 -3.82 -2.72
N PHE A 270 -18.99 -2.90 -3.37
CA PHE A 270 -18.36 -1.85 -4.17
C PHE A 270 -17.61 -0.84 -3.31
N VAL A 271 -18.12 -0.53 -2.12
CA VAL A 271 -17.43 0.36 -1.18
C VAL A 271 -16.16 -0.29 -0.65
N ASP A 272 -16.20 -1.57 -0.27
CA ASP A 272 -15.01 -2.32 0.12
C ASP A 272 -13.99 -2.37 -1.01
N PHE A 273 -14.46 -2.58 -2.25
CA PHE A 273 -13.61 -2.58 -3.43
C PHE A 273 -12.89 -1.24 -3.61
N ILE A 274 -13.59 -0.11 -3.56
CA ILE A 274 -12.97 1.22 -3.65
C ILE A 274 -11.99 1.45 -2.49
N PHE A 275 -12.38 1.14 -1.25
CA PHE A 275 -11.52 1.31 -0.08
C PHE A 275 -10.28 0.41 -0.13
N SER A 276 -10.37 -0.77 -0.73
CA SER A 276 -9.23 -1.68 -0.89
C SER A 276 -8.08 -1.08 -1.70
N PHE A 277 -8.31 -0.05 -2.51
CA PHE A 277 -7.22 0.64 -3.22
C PHE A 277 -6.18 1.21 -2.26
N LEU A 278 -6.59 1.63 -1.06
CA LEU A 278 -5.66 2.11 -0.03
C LEU A 278 -4.70 1.03 0.47
N THR A 279 -5.08 -0.25 0.42
CA THR A 279 -4.24 -1.38 0.86
C THR A 279 -3.37 -1.95 -0.24
N MET A 280 -3.59 -1.53 -1.50
CA MET A 280 -2.87 -2.04 -2.67
C MET A 280 -1.49 -1.40 -2.83
N PRO A 281 -0.42 -2.19 -2.94
CA PRO A 281 0.91 -1.68 -3.28
C PRO A 281 1.05 -1.23 -4.72
N LEU A 282 1.93 -0.25 -4.96
CA LEU A 282 2.22 0.26 -6.31
C LEU A 282 2.61 -0.85 -7.30
N GLY A 283 3.47 -1.79 -6.91
CA GLY A 283 3.91 -2.90 -7.77
C GLY A 283 2.75 -3.78 -8.24
N SER A 284 1.79 -4.06 -7.36
CA SER A 284 0.58 -4.82 -7.73
C SER A 284 -0.32 -4.03 -8.69
N ILE A 285 -0.45 -2.71 -8.51
CA ILE A 285 -1.19 -1.85 -9.43
C ILE A 285 -0.53 -1.83 -10.82
N VAL A 286 0.79 -1.67 -10.86
CA VAL A 286 1.56 -1.68 -12.12
C VAL A 286 1.44 -3.01 -12.83
N LYS A 287 1.47 -4.14 -12.10
CA LYS A 287 1.28 -5.46 -12.70
C LYS A 287 -0.11 -5.61 -13.35
N LEU A 288 -1.15 -5.05 -12.74
CA LEU A 288 -2.52 -5.14 -13.26
C LEU A 288 -2.74 -4.26 -14.50
N LEU A 289 -2.23 -3.03 -14.49
CA LEU A 289 -2.54 -2.03 -15.53
C LEU A 289 -1.43 -1.88 -16.58
N GLY A 290 -0.23 -2.37 -16.27
CA GLY A 290 0.98 -2.21 -17.05
C GLY A 290 1.90 -1.09 -16.54
N PRO A 291 3.17 -1.08 -16.95
CA PRO A 291 4.15 -0.07 -16.53
C PRO A 291 3.85 1.34 -17.04
N ASN A 292 3.05 1.49 -18.09
CA ASN A 292 2.77 2.80 -18.67
C ASN A 292 1.52 3.49 -18.06
N SER A 293 0.98 2.97 -16.96
CA SER A 293 -0.28 3.42 -16.37
C SER A 293 -0.16 4.63 -15.43
N PHE A 294 1.07 4.99 -15.05
CA PHE A 294 1.34 6.16 -14.22
C PHE A 294 1.90 7.30 -15.06
N ALA A 295 1.54 8.54 -14.73
CA ALA A 295 2.08 9.73 -15.38
C ALA A 295 3.57 9.97 -15.07
N GLY A 296 4.01 9.53 -13.88
CA GLY A 296 5.40 9.61 -13.43
C GLY A 296 6.27 8.40 -13.81
N CYS A 297 7.33 8.18 -13.04
CA CYS A 297 8.39 7.21 -13.31
C CYS A 297 8.21 5.83 -12.67
N VAL A 298 7.09 5.54 -11.99
CA VAL A 298 6.83 4.23 -11.35
C VAL A 298 6.97 3.07 -12.34
N GLY A 299 6.54 3.27 -13.59
CA GLY A 299 6.67 2.29 -14.67
C GLY A 299 8.11 1.89 -14.99
N ASN A 300 9.00 2.89 -15.04
CA ASN A 300 10.42 2.65 -15.27
C ASN A 300 11.04 1.90 -14.10
N LEU A 301 10.67 2.27 -12.87
CA LEU A 301 11.12 1.58 -11.68
C LEU A 301 10.71 0.10 -11.69
N TYR A 302 9.47 -0.19 -12.07
CA TYR A 302 8.96 -1.56 -12.22
C TYR A 302 9.75 -2.34 -13.27
N LYS A 303 9.91 -1.80 -14.49
CA LYS A 303 10.70 -2.43 -15.57
C LYS A 303 12.15 -2.68 -15.15
N SER A 304 12.74 -1.77 -14.40
CA SER A 304 14.10 -1.96 -13.89
C SER A 304 14.19 -3.09 -12.88
N VAL A 305 13.22 -3.24 -11.97
CA VAL A 305 13.17 -4.42 -11.10
C VAL A 305 12.98 -5.69 -11.93
N GLU A 306 12.09 -5.67 -12.93
CA GLU A 306 11.82 -6.81 -13.81
C GLU A 306 13.08 -7.26 -14.57
N ASN A 307 13.87 -6.32 -15.07
CA ASN A 307 15.12 -6.62 -15.76
C ASN A 307 16.23 -7.13 -14.82
N LEU A 308 16.28 -6.62 -13.59
CA LEU A 308 17.30 -6.99 -12.61
C LEU A 308 17.00 -8.34 -11.93
N ASP A 309 15.74 -8.55 -11.57
CA ASP A 309 15.23 -9.76 -10.93
C ASP A 309 13.74 -9.98 -11.31
N PRO A 310 13.47 -10.73 -12.39
CA PRO A 310 12.11 -11.07 -12.82
C PRO A 310 11.30 -11.85 -11.78
N THR A 311 11.96 -12.43 -10.77
CA THR A 311 11.34 -13.21 -9.70
C THR A 311 11.08 -12.39 -8.44
N SER A 312 11.40 -11.09 -8.48
CA SER A 312 11.26 -10.20 -7.34
C SER A 312 9.82 -10.10 -6.86
N VAL A 313 9.63 -10.23 -5.54
CA VAL A 313 8.33 -10.01 -4.90
C VAL A 313 7.80 -8.58 -5.12
N LEU A 314 8.67 -7.61 -5.42
CA LEU A 314 8.28 -6.22 -5.69
C LEU A 314 7.45 -6.05 -6.97
N LEU A 315 7.54 -6.99 -7.91
CA LEU A 315 6.74 -6.99 -9.15
C LEU A 315 5.30 -7.43 -8.89
N ASN A 316 5.05 -8.17 -7.81
CA ASN A 316 3.71 -8.49 -7.37
C ASN A 316 3.63 -8.72 -5.86
N PRO A 317 3.71 -7.64 -5.05
CA PRO A 317 3.69 -7.79 -3.60
C PRO A 317 2.37 -8.41 -3.08
N GLY A 318 1.29 -8.24 -3.84
CA GLY A 318 -0.06 -8.56 -3.40
C GLY A 318 -0.54 -7.56 -2.36
N VAL A 319 -1.62 -7.88 -1.65
CA VAL A 319 -2.04 -7.14 -0.46
C VAL A 319 -1.55 -7.87 0.79
N ALA A 320 -1.26 -7.13 1.87
CA ALA A 320 -0.84 -7.77 3.11
C ALA A 320 -1.93 -8.73 3.65
N HIS A 321 -1.48 -9.80 4.31
CA HIS A 321 -2.38 -10.76 4.94
C HIS A 321 -3.36 -10.05 5.89
N GLN A 322 -4.65 -10.40 5.79
CA GLN A 322 -5.82 -9.81 6.47
C GLN A 322 -6.33 -8.48 5.88
N PHE A 323 -5.63 -7.87 4.91
CA PHE A 323 -6.00 -6.60 4.27
C PHE A 323 -6.66 -6.77 2.90
N GLY A 324 -6.89 -8.00 2.42
CA GLY A 324 -7.55 -8.25 1.14
C GLY A 324 -9.05 -7.95 1.12
N CYS A 325 -9.60 -7.70 -0.07
CA CYS A 325 -11.04 -7.54 -0.28
C CYS A 325 -11.64 -8.83 -0.84
N LEU A 326 -12.74 -9.32 -0.26
CA LEU A 326 -13.31 -10.65 -0.56
C LEU A 326 -13.89 -10.75 -1.95
N ASN A 327 -14.73 -9.80 -2.30
CA ASN A 327 -15.42 -9.75 -3.57
C ASN A 327 -14.64 -8.93 -4.61
N GLN A 328 -13.33 -8.80 -4.48
CA GLN A 328 -12.58 -7.94 -5.40
C GLN A 328 -12.57 -8.53 -6.83
N PRO A 329 -13.03 -7.77 -7.85
CA PRO A 329 -12.94 -8.19 -9.24
C PRO A 329 -11.50 -8.17 -9.79
N LEU A 330 -10.59 -7.42 -9.13
CA LEU A 330 -9.17 -7.38 -9.45
C LEU A 330 -8.49 -8.59 -8.79
N ASN A 331 -7.96 -9.52 -9.58
CA ASN A 331 -7.33 -10.77 -9.10
C ASN A 331 -6.00 -10.55 -8.33
N ILE A 332 -6.02 -9.74 -7.27
CA ILE A 332 -4.86 -9.40 -6.48
C ILE A 332 -4.69 -10.46 -5.40
N SER A 333 -3.55 -11.13 -5.43
CA SER A 333 -3.22 -12.11 -4.40
C SER A 333 -3.11 -11.44 -3.04
N GLU A 334 -3.79 -11.98 -2.03
CA GLU A 334 -3.45 -11.70 -0.65
C GLU A 334 -2.19 -12.50 -0.31
N GLY A 335 -1.22 -11.84 0.32
CA GLY A 335 -0.02 -12.50 0.81
C GLY A 335 -0.42 -13.68 1.67
N GLN A 336 0.22 -14.84 1.44
CA GLN A 336 -0.10 -16.03 2.23
C GLN A 336 0.06 -15.71 3.72
N PRO A 337 -0.84 -16.23 4.59
CA PRO A 337 -0.65 -16.12 6.02
C PRO A 337 0.78 -16.56 6.33
N PRO A 338 1.54 -15.77 7.12
CA PRO A 338 2.84 -16.26 7.56
C PRO A 338 2.58 -17.62 8.23
N HIS A 339 3.19 -18.70 7.74
CA HIS A 339 3.15 -20.03 8.39
C HIS A 339 3.81 -20.03 9.79
N THR A 340 4.08 -18.84 10.30
CA THR A 340 4.70 -18.55 11.58
C THR A 340 3.72 -18.89 12.69
N ARG A 341 3.83 -20.11 13.21
CA ARG A 341 3.15 -20.51 14.44
C ARG A 341 3.84 -19.81 15.62
N TYR A 342 3.09 -18.97 16.31
CA TYR A 342 3.53 -18.38 17.57
C TYR A 342 3.18 -19.30 18.75
N TYR A 343 4.05 -19.27 19.75
CA TYR A 343 3.86 -19.93 21.03
C TYR A 343 3.79 -18.88 22.13
N TYR A 344 2.95 -19.12 23.12
CA TYR A 344 2.73 -18.27 24.28
C TYR A 344 2.93 -19.03 25.58
N GLY A 345 3.50 -18.37 26.58
CA GLY A 345 3.64 -18.91 27.94
C GLY A 345 3.85 -17.82 28.97
N THR A 346 3.88 -18.21 30.23
CA THR A 346 4.03 -17.31 31.38
C THR A 346 5.48 -16.94 31.69
N GLY A 347 6.45 -17.60 31.05
CA GLY A 347 7.88 -17.36 31.27
C GLY A 347 8.80 -18.15 30.36
N ILE A 348 10.11 -18.04 30.63
CA ILE A 348 11.19 -18.75 29.92
C ILE A 348 11.68 -19.97 30.73
N PRO A 349 12.20 -21.02 30.08
CA PRO A 349 12.74 -22.18 30.77
C PRO A 349 14.14 -21.88 31.35
N ASN A 350 14.28 -21.95 32.68
CA ASN A 350 15.56 -21.84 33.38
C ASN A 350 16.03 -23.24 33.79
N LYS A 351 17.23 -23.64 33.36
CA LYS A 351 17.87 -24.87 33.82
C LYS A 351 18.61 -24.57 35.12
N GLU A 352 18.15 -25.15 36.22
CA GLU A 352 18.88 -25.12 37.49
C GLU A 352 19.53 -26.48 37.73
N TYR A 353 20.76 -26.43 38.25
CA TYR A 353 21.51 -27.63 38.62
C TYR A 353 21.00 -28.12 39.96
N SER A 354 20.46 -29.35 40.02
CA SER A 354 20.12 -29.97 41.30
C SER A 354 21.33 -30.72 41.84
N CYS A 355 21.76 -30.40 43.07
CA CYS A 355 22.78 -31.18 43.79
C CYS A 355 22.14 -32.48 44.32
N THR A 356 21.64 -33.33 43.42
CA THR A 356 21.24 -34.71 43.74
C THR A 356 22.37 -35.64 43.29
N HIS A 357 22.55 -36.77 44.00
CA HIS A 357 23.65 -37.73 43.79
C HIS A 357 23.81 -38.27 42.34
N PHE A 358 22.85 -37.97 41.45
CA PHE A 358 22.77 -38.43 40.06
C PHE A 358 22.84 -37.31 39.00
N GLY A 359 23.07 -36.04 39.36
CA GLY A 359 23.33 -34.97 38.39
C GLY A 359 22.16 -34.64 37.43
N ASN A 360 20.94 -34.52 37.96
CA ASN A 360 19.76 -34.20 37.15
C ASN A 360 19.53 -32.69 37.02
N TYR A 361 19.12 -32.25 35.82
CA TYR A 361 18.70 -30.87 35.54
C TYR A 361 17.19 -30.74 35.77
N GLU A 362 16.77 -29.81 36.64
CA GLU A 362 15.36 -29.41 36.72
C GLU A 362 15.13 -28.15 35.90
N THR A 363 14.03 -28.12 35.13
CA THR A 363 13.62 -26.91 34.43
C THR A 363 12.60 -26.15 35.27
N ARG A 364 13.01 -25.00 35.80
CA ARG A 364 12.12 -24.07 36.51
C ARG A 364 11.63 -22.97 35.58
N GLU A 365 10.51 -22.39 35.96
CA GLU A 365 9.90 -21.29 35.22
C GLU A 365 10.51 -19.95 35.65
N GLY A 366 11.14 -19.23 34.71
CA GLY A 366 11.45 -17.82 34.87
C GLY A 366 10.24 -16.98 34.49
N MET A 367 9.36 -16.69 35.44
CA MET A 367 8.13 -15.92 35.21
C MET A 367 8.43 -14.51 34.67
N ILE A 368 7.65 -14.08 33.69
CA ILE A 368 7.72 -12.75 33.12
C ILE A 368 6.31 -12.15 33.17
N GLU A 369 6.18 -10.95 33.75
CA GLU A 369 4.90 -10.25 33.82
C GLU A 369 4.31 -10.03 32.42
N GLY A 370 3.01 -10.33 32.25
CA GLY A 370 2.36 -10.32 30.93
C GLY A 370 2.68 -11.55 30.04
N GLY A 371 3.62 -12.40 30.43
CA GLY A 371 4.04 -13.59 29.70
C GLY A 371 4.94 -13.28 28.50
N VAL A 372 5.29 -14.33 27.75
CA VAL A 372 6.21 -14.28 26.61
C VAL A 372 5.59 -14.88 25.35
N ILE A 373 6.02 -14.38 24.20
CA ILE A 373 5.67 -14.91 22.88
C ILE A 373 6.93 -15.14 22.05
N SER A 374 6.96 -16.23 21.27
CA SER A 374 8.07 -16.57 20.39
C SER A 374 7.62 -17.51 19.27
N LYS A 375 8.33 -17.46 18.14
CA LYS A 375 8.26 -18.45 17.06
C LYS A 375 8.93 -19.78 17.44
N SER A 376 9.85 -19.75 18.42
CA SER A 376 10.55 -20.93 18.92
C SER A 376 9.80 -21.55 20.10
N ARG A 377 9.27 -22.75 19.91
CA ARG A 377 8.58 -23.51 20.97
C ARG A 377 9.47 -23.75 22.20
N GLY A 378 10.75 -24.03 21.98
CA GLY A 378 11.70 -24.36 23.06
C GLY A 378 12.12 -23.18 23.92
N SER A 379 11.86 -21.94 23.46
CA SER A 379 12.21 -20.72 24.19
C SER A 379 11.19 -20.36 25.29
N ILE A 380 10.09 -21.11 25.40
CA ILE A 380 8.97 -20.80 26.28
C ILE A 380 8.71 -21.98 27.23
N TYR A 381 8.55 -21.68 28.51
CA TYR A 381 8.14 -22.68 29.50
C TYR A 381 6.66 -23.04 29.30
N ARG A 382 6.35 -24.34 29.20
CA ARG A 382 4.99 -24.89 28.95
C ARG A 382 4.23 -24.16 27.82
N PRO A 383 4.74 -24.20 26.58
CA PRO A 383 4.25 -23.38 25.49
C PRO A 383 2.85 -23.81 25.02
N LYS A 384 1.98 -22.82 24.82
CA LYS A 384 0.68 -22.98 24.14
C LYS A 384 0.77 -22.46 22.72
N SER A 385 0.28 -23.21 21.74
CA SER A 385 0.18 -22.74 20.37
C SER A 385 -0.90 -21.68 20.23
N LEU A 386 -0.57 -20.59 19.55
CA LEU A 386 -1.49 -19.50 19.27
C LEU A 386 -2.04 -19.59 17.85
N TYR A 387 -3.29 -19.15 17.70
CA TYR A 387 -3.96 -19.02 16.40
C TYR A 387 -4.31 -17.55 16.15
N GLN A 388 -4.03 -17.06 14.96
CA GLN A 388 -4.27 -15.66 14.60
C GLN A 388 -5.77 -15.41 14.46
N LEU A 389 -6.23 -14.28 14.99
CA LEU A 389 -7.57 -13.79 14.75
C LEU A 389 -7.61 -12.99 13.46
N TYR A 390 -8.60 -13.28 12.63
CA TYR A 390 -8.94 -12.42 11.52
C TYR A 390 -9.73 -11.22 12.03
N PRO A 391 -9.24 -9.98 11.81
CA PRO A 391 -9.84 -8.78 12.38
C PRO A 391 -11.25 -8.52 11.84
N ARG A 392 -11.60 -9.09 10.69
CA ARG A 392 -12.90 -8.94 10.02
C ARG A 392 -13.68 -10.25 10.02
N SER A 393 -13.62 -11.03 11.09
CA SER A 393 -14.44 -12.25 11.26
C SER A 393 -15.67 -11.92 12.13
N VAL A 394 -16.82 -12.53 11.81
CA VAL A 394 -18.03 -12.44 12.63
C VAL A 394 -18.00 -13.54 13.70
N ASN A 395 -18.01 -13.17 14.98
CA ASN A 395 -18.17 -14.10 16.10
C ASN A 395 -17.24 -15.35 16.07
N GLY A 396 -16.10 -15.27 15.37
CA GLY A 396 -15.17 -16.38 15.24
C GLY A 396 -15.47 -17.41 14.16
N SER A 397 -16.38 -17.12 13.23
CA SER A 397 -16.47 -17.87 11.98
C SER A 397 -15.23 -17.63 11.10
N GLU A 398 -14.92 -18.58 10.23
CA GLU A 398 -13.90 -18.39 9.19
C GLU A 398 -14.36 -17.44 8.07
N ASP A 399 -15.65 -17.07 8.06
CA ASP A 399 -16.21 -16.12 7.13
C ASP A 399 -15.67 -14.71 7.43
N VAL A 400 -14.74 -14.30 6.59
CA VAL A 400 -14.27 -12.92 6.57
C VAL A 400 -15.42 -12.05 6.02
N ILE A 401 -15.67 -10.91 6.65
CA ILE A 401 -16.54 -9.85 6.14
C ILE A 401 -15.68 -8.70 5.61
N GLY A 402 -16.25 -7.79 4.82
CA GLY A 402 -15.51 -6.64 4.31
C GLY A 402 -15.21 -5.57 5.35
N PHE A 403 -14.94 -4.34 4.94
CA PHE A 403 -14.59 -3.23 5.83
C PHE A 403 -15.84 -2.54 6.41
N VAL A 404 -16.88 -2.37 5.59
CA VAL A 404 -18.11 -1.63 5.96
C VAL A 404 -19.29 -2.55 6.32
N LYS A 405 -20.25 -2.07 7.10
CA LYS A 405 -21.43 -2.83 7.50
C LYS A 405 -22.21 -3.33 6.28
N ARG A 406 -22.61 -4.60 6.35
CA ARG A 406 -23.44 -5.23 5.32
C ARG A 406 -24.87 -4.66 5.31
N ALA A 407 -25.62 -4.89 4.24
CA ALA A 407 -27.01 -4.44 4.08
C ALA A 407 -27.20 -2.92 4.19
N THR A 408 -26.18 -2.16 3.80
CA THR A 408 -26.21 -0.69 3.76
C THR A 408 -25.98 -0.22 2.33
N LEU A 409 -26.80 0.71 1.86
CA LEU A 409 -26.58 1.39 0.58
C LEU A 409 -25.72 2.62 0.79
N TYR A 410 -24.85 2.90 -0.17
CA TYR A 410 -23.93 4.02 -0.15
C TYR A 410 -24.06 4.83 -1.42
N GLY A 411 -23.96 6.15 -1.28
CA GLY A 411 -23.81 7.08 -2.37
C GLY A 411 -22.34 7.43 -2.53
N ILE A 412 -21.83 7.30 -3.76
CA ILE A 412 -20.44 7.58 -4.11
C ILE A 412 -20.43 8.69 -5.16
N GLY A 413 -19.69 9.78 -4.89
CA GLY A 413 -19.44 10.87 -5.83
C GLY A 413 -18.22 10.64 -6.72
N ASP A 414 -18.08 11.44 -7.78
CA ASP A 414 -16.92 11.40 -8.68
C ASP A 414 -15.59 11.73 -7.98
N ASP A 415 -15.68 12.43 -6.84
CA ASP A 415 -14.61 12.74 -5.89
C ASP A 415 -14.28 11.58 -4.94
N LEU A 416 -14.91 10.41 -5.12
CA LEU A 416 -14.79 9.23 -4.26
C LEU A 416 -15.24 9.45 -2.82
N ASN A 417 -16.09 10.46 -2.60
CA ASN A 417 -16.74 10.66 -1.32
C ASN A 417 -17.86 9.62 -1.16
N VAL A 418 -17.75 8.81 -0.12
CA VAL A 418 -18.69 7.73 0.20
C VAL A 418 -19.52 8.15 1.38
N LYS A 419 -20.86 8.03 1.27
CA LYS A 419 -21.77 8.29 2.38
C LYS A 419 -22.88 7.24 2.47
N PRO A 420 -23.22 6.76 3.68
CA PRO A 420 -24.35 5.85 3.84
C PRO A 420 -25.66 6.57 3.48
N LEU A 421 -26.50 5.90 2.69
CA LEU A 421 -27.82 6.36 2.31
C LEU A 421 -28.82 5.85 3.35
N SER A 422 -29.18 6.69 4.31
CA SER A 422 -30.39 6.49 5.10
C SER A 422 -31.60 7.03 4.34
N ALA A 423 -32.81 6.50 4.61
CA ALA A 423 -34.05 6.98 3.99
C ALA A 423 -34.26 8.51 4.14
N ASN A 424 -33.73 9.11 5.21
CA ASN A 424 -33.83 10.54 5.48
C ASN A 424 -32.71 11.37 4.82
N SER A 425 -31.59 10.74 4.43
CA SER A 425 -30.42 11.42 3.86
C SER A 425 -30.52 11.60 2.34
N LEU A 426 -31.25 10.73 1.64
CA LEU A 426 -31.31 10.70 0.18
C LEU A 426 -31.90 12.01 -0.41
N LEU A 427 -32.95 12.56 0.20
CA LEU A 427 -33.54 13.86 -0.17
C LEU A 427 -32.61 15.05 0.08
N SER A 428 -31.84 15.04 1.18
CA SER A 428 -30.84 16.08 1.43
C SER A 428 -29.69 16.00 0.42
N TYR A 429 -29.33 14.79 -0.01
CA TYR A 429 -28.28 14.56 -0.99
C TYR A 429 -28.67 15.06 -2.38
N LEU A 430 -29.88 14.75 -2.83
CA LEU A 430 -30.42 15.23 -4.11
C LEU A 430 -30.56 16.76 -4.15
N LYS A 431 -30.91 17.40 -3.03
CA LYS A 431 -30.97 18.87 -2.92
C LYS A 431 -29.60 19.54 -3.05
N VAL A 432 -28.56 18.96 -2.45
CA VAL A 432 -27.17 19.48 -2.56
C VAL A 432 -26.67 19.42 -4.00
N LEU A 433 -27.08 18.40 -4.75
CA LEU A 433 -26.61 18.16 -6.11
C LEU A 433 -27.30 19.06 -7.17
N SER A 434 -28.36 19.81 -6.81
CA SER A 434 -29.06 20.76 -7.72
C SER A 434 -29.38 20.17 -9.11
N LEU A 435 -29.84 18.91 -9.14
CA LEU A 435 -29.92 18.14 -10.37
C LEU A 435 -31.15 18.47 -11.21
N PRO A 436 -31.02 18.57 -12.56
CA PRO A 436 -32.14 18.52 -13.46
C PRO A 436 -32.86 17.17 -13.34
N LEU A 437 -34.20 17.18 -13.22
CA LEU A 437 -35.00 15.96 -13.09
C LEU A 437 -35.04 15.09 -14.36
N ASP A 438 -34.35 15.52 -15.41
CA ASP A 438 -34.29 14.81 -16.70
C ASP A 438 -33.17 13.78 -16.77
N ASP A 439 -32.43 13.50 -15.71
CA ASP A 439 -31.29 12.56 -15.71
C ASP A 439 -31.71 11.07 -15.82
N LEU A 440 -30.78 10.20 -16.24
CA LEU A 440 -31.05 8.76 -16.47
C LEU A 440 -30.40 7.89 -15.39
N GLU A 441 -31.19 6.98 -14.80
CA GLU A 441 -30.68 5.88 -13.97
C GLU A 441 -30.18 4.73 -14.87
N VAL A 442 -28.91 4.38 -14.74
CA VAL A 442 -28.26 3.31 -15.49
C VAL A 442 -27.76 2.25 -14.52
N LYS A 443 -28.22 1.01 -14.68
CA LYS A 443 -27.63 -0.15 -13.98
C LYS A 443 -26.32 -0.53 -14.65
N VAL A 444 -25.26 -0.67 -13.84
CA VAL A 444 -23.92 -1.08 -14.27
C VAL A 444 -23.50 -2.29 -13.47
N SER A 445 -22.99 -3.32 -14.14
CA SER A 445 -22.42 -4.50 -13.49
C SER A 445 -20.90 -4.43 -13.64
N ILE A 446 -20.18 -4.46 -12.52
CA ILE A 446 -18.73 -4.34 -12.46
C ILE A 446 -18.13 -5.73 -12.36
N GLY A 447 -17.54 -6.20 -13.46
CA GLY A 447 -16.65 -7.35 -13.51
C GLY A 447 -15.18 -6.92 -13.55
N GLU A 448 -14.31 -7.86 -13.91
CA GLU A 448 -12.86 -7.65 -13.98
C GLU A 448 -12.46 -6.50 -14.93
N ALA A 449 -13.08 -6.42 -16.12
CA ALA A 449 -12.77 -5.39 -17.11
C ALA A 449 -13.20 -3.99 -16.64
N GLU A 450 -14.40 -3.87 -16.09
CA GLU A 450 -14.90 -2.60 -15.52
C GLU A 450 -14.07 -2.18 -14.32
N ALA A 451 -13.65 -3.13 -13.48
CA ALA A 451 -12.79 -2.85 -12.33
C ALA A 451 -11.39 -2.36 -12.73
N LEU A 452 -10.79 -2.95 -13.77
CA LEU A 452 -9.52 -2.48 -14.30
C LEU A 452 -9.66 -1.09 -14.92
N SER A 453 -10.76 -0.84 -15.65
CA SER A 453 -11.08 0.48 -16.19
C SER A 453 -11.27 1.52 -15.09
N PHE A 454 -11.96 1.13 -14.01
CA PHE A 454 -12.14 1.96 -12.82
C PHE A 454 -10.82 2.28 -12.12
N LEU A 455 -9.95 1.28 -11.91
CA LEU A 455 -8.63 1.50 -11.34
C LEU A 455 -7.76 2.39 -12.25
N GLY A 456 -7.83 2.20 -13.57
CA GLY A 456 -7.15 3.08 -14.54
C GLY A 456 -7.64 4.53 -14.47
N ALA A 457 -8.96 4.73 -14.37
CA ALA A 457 -9.56 6.04 -14.17
C ALA A 457 -9.15 6.67 -12.83
N PHE A 458 -9.06 5.87 -11.76
CA PHE A 458 -8.57 6.30 -10.45
C PHE A 458 -7.13 6.84 -10.51
N LEU A 459 -6.27 6.29 -11.38
CA LEU A 459 -4.91 6.81 -11.57
C LEU A 459 -4.83 8.05 -12.47
N THR A 460 -5.77 8.24 -13.39
CA THR A 460 -5.58 9.17 -14.52
C THR A 460 -6.59 10.30 -14.61
N SER A 461 -7.76 10.18 -13.96
CA SER A 461 -8.88 11.10 -14.15
C SER A 461 -9.36 11.73 -12.83
N ARG A 462 -9.65 13.03 -12.87
CA ARG A 462 -10.31 13.75 -11.76
C ARG A 462 -11.78 13.37 -11.57
N PHE A 463 -12.38 12.69 -12.55
CA PHE A 463 -13.77 12.25 -12.54
C PHE A 463 -13.79 10.72 -12.63
N THR A 464 -13.48 10.06 -11.52
CA THR A 464 -13.16 8.63 -11.50
C THR A 464 -14.37 7.76 -11.88
N LEU A 465 -15.56 8.02 -11.34
CA LEU A 465 -16.77 7.27 -11.70
C LEU A 465 -17.14 7.54 -13.15
N THR A 466 -17.17 8.81 -13.57
CA THR A 466 -17.52 9.20 -14.93
C THR A 466 -16.60 8.58 -15.96
N SER A 467 -15.31 8.45 -15.66
CA SER A 467 -14.33 7.90 -16.61
C SER A 467 -14.26 6.37 -16.55
N GLY A 468 -14.30 5.81 -15.34
CA GLY A 468 -14.14 4.37 -15.09
C GLY A 468 -15.38 3.54 -15.41
N LEU A 469 -16.57 4.14 -15.34
CA LEU A 469 -17.85 3.47 -15.62
C LEU A 469 -18.38 3.70 -17.04
N LYS A 470 -17.60 4.38 -17.91
CA LYS A 470 -17.92 4.41 -19.34
C LYS A 470 -17.83 2.98 -19.87
N ARG A 471 -18.94 2.49 -20.41
CA ARG A 471 -19.02 1.14 -21.00
C ARG A 471 -17.88 0.97 -22.00
N PRO A 472 -17.08 -0.11 -21.93
CA PRO A 472 -16.01 -0.37 -22.89
C PRO A 472 -16.46 -0.62 -24.35
N PHE A 473 -17.73 -0.47 -24.70
CA PHE A 473 -18.27 -0.83 -26.01
C PHE A 473 -19.31 0.19 -26.51
N GLU A 474 -18.81 1.31 -27.03
CA GLU A 474 -19.40 2.00 -28.19
C GLU A 474 -18.23 2.27 -29.17
N CYS A 475 -17.53 1.20 -29.58
CA CYS A 475 -16.80 1.23 -30.85
C CYS A 475 -17.84 0.88 -31.92
N ALA A 476 -18.21 1.87 -32.72
CA ALA A 476 -18.95 1.69 -33.96
C ALA A 476 -18.12 0.91 -34.98
#